data_AF-A0A2E8V5J6-F1
#
_entry.id   AF-A0A2E8V5J6-F1
#
_cell.length_a   1.000
_cell.length_b   1.000
_cell.length_c   1.000
_cell.angle_alpha   90.00
_cell.angle_beta   90.00
_cell.angle_gamma   90.00
#
_symmetry.space_group_name_H-M   'P 1'
#
loop_
_entity.id
_entity.type
_entity.pdbx_description
1 polymer ?
#
loop_
_entity_poly.entity_id
_entity_poly.type
_entity_poly.pdbx_seq_one_letter_code
_entity_poly.pdbx_strand_id
1 'polypeptide(L)' 'FIGPSENSLFTDQKGHAGKIAIDTGTLLWMAAIHNVEPTSFPMFSDWQTDIRMIAQDIIDEGN' A
#
# COMPACT_ATOMS: atom_id res chain seq x y z
N PHE A 1 9.32 -13.47 3.61
CA PHE A 1 8.27 -14.43 3.21
C PHE A 1 8.07 -14.32 1.71
N ILE A 2 8.51 -15.30 0.93
CA ILE A 2 8.26 -15.36 -0.52
C ILE A 2 7.63 -16.72 -0.76
N GLY A 3 6.29 -16.75 -0.81
CA GLY A 3 5.48 -17.88 -1.26
C GLY A 3 4.60 -17.38 -2.41
N PRO A 4 4.34 -18.19 -3.45
CA PRO A 4 3.46 -17.78 -4.55
C PRO A 4 2.12 -17.30 -3.99
N SER A 5 1.61 -16.15 -4.44
CA SER A 5 0.31 -15.63 -4.00
C SER A 5 -0.82 -16.64 -4.17
N GLU A 6 -0.72 -17.50 -5.20
CA GLU A 6 -1.66 -18.58 -5.51
C GLU A 6 -1.71 -19.68 -4.44
N ASN A 7 -0.61 -19.91 -3.71
CA ASN A 7 -0.48 -21.00 -2.73
C ASN A 7 -0.22 -20.49 -1.31
N SER A 8 -0.46 -19.21 -1.05
CA SER A 8 -0.22 -18.62 0.26
C SER A 8 -1.29 -19.01 1.26
N LEU A 9 -0.86 -19.33 2.48
CA LEU A 9 -1.76 -19.58 3.61
C LEU A 9 -2.56 -18.31 4.00
N PHE A 10 -2.09 -17.13 3.59
CA PHE A 10 -2.66 -15.82 3.92
C PHE A 10 -3.24 -15.12 2.67
N THR A 11 -4.12 -15.82 1.96
CA THR A 11 -4.94 -15.26 0.87
C THR A 11 -6.41 -15.36 1.28
N ASP A 12 -7.14 -14.23 1.25
CA ASP A 12 -8.59 -14.19 1.47
C ASP A 12 -9.33 -13.72 0.20
N GLN A 13 -10.62 -13.39 0.32
CA GLN A 13 -11.45 -12.93 -0.82
C GLN A 13 -10.93 -11.66 -1.50
N LYS A 14 -10.08 -10.86 -0.83
CA LYS A 14 -9.42 -9.66 -1.39
C LYS A 14 -8.04 -9.94 -1.95
N GLY A 15 -7.56 -11.19 -1.84
CA GLY A 15 -6.30 -11.65 -2.39
C GLY A 15 -5.19 -11.78 -1.34
N HIS A 16 -3.95 -11.72 -1.81
CA HIS A 16 -2.77 -11.96 -0.97
C HIS A 16 -2.47 -10.73 -0.09
N ALA A 17 -2.24 -10.93 1.21
CA ALA A 17 -1.90 -9.85 2.14
C ALA A 17 -0.67 -9.02 1.75
N GLY A 18 0.24 -9.60 0.96
CA GLY A 18 1.38 -8.86 0.41
C GLY A 18 0.98 -7.75 -0.58
N LYS A 19 -0.20 -7.81 -1.19
CA LYS A 19 -0.64 -6.82 -2.17
C LYS A 19 -0.87 -5.45 -1.54
N ILE A 20 -1.53 -5.39 -0.38
CA ILE A 20 -1.72 -4.12 0.35
C ILE A 20 -0.37 -3.51 0.76
N ALA A 21 0.61 -4.34 1.12
CA ALA A 21 1.96 -3.88 1.44
C ALA A 21 2.70 -3.32 0.21
N ILE A 22 2.58 -3.97 -0.95
CA ILE A 22 3.15 -3.49 -2.22
C ILE A 22 2.52 -2.16 -2.63
N ASP A 23 1.19 -2.05 -2.58
CA ASP A 23 0.48 -0.85 -2.98
C ASP A 23 0.83 0.35 -2.07
N THR A 24 0.81 0.13 -0.75
CA THR A 24 1.19 1.16 0.24
C THR A 24 2.67 1.55 0.10
N GLY A 25 3.56 0.57 -0.07
CA GLY A 25 4.99 0.81 -0.30
C GLY A 25 5.27 1.57 -1.60
N THR A 26 4.44 1.37 -2.63
CA THR A 26 4.54 2.12 -3.88
C THR A 26 4.22 3.59 -3.66
N LEU A 27 3.19 3.92 -2.87
CA LEU A 27 2.88 5.32 -2.53
C LEU A 27 4.02 6.00 -1.77
N LEU A 28 4.60 5.29 -0.78
CA LEU A 28 5.78 5.77 -0.05
C LEU A 28 6.98 6.02 -0.98
N TRP A 29 7.24 5.10 -1.91
CA TRP A 29 8.30 5.27 -2.91
C TRP A 29 8.04 6.49 -3.80
N MET A 30 6.80 6.67 -4.28
CA MET A 30 6.44 7.83 -5.09
C MET A 30 6.66 9.14 -4.33
N ALA A 31 6.24 9.22 -3.07
CA ALA A 31 6.49 10.39 -2.24
C ALA A 31 7.99 10.64 -2.04
N ALA A 32 8.76 9.61 -1.71
CA ALA A 32 10.18 9.75 -1.40
C ALA A 32 11.05 10.19 -2.59
N ILE A 33 10.74 9.73 -3.81
CA ILE A 33 11.57 10.02 -5.00
C ILE A 33 10.98 11.13 -5.87
N HIS A 34 9.66 11.25 -5.92
CA HIS A 34 8.99 12.20 -6.79
C HIS A 34 8.36 13.37 -6.04
N ASN A 35 8.45 13.42 -4.70
CA ASN A 35 7.92 14.50 -3.87
C ASN A 35 6.44 14.80 -4.16
N VAL A 36 5.66 13.72 -4.33
CA VAL A 36 4.21 13.78 -4.55
C VAL A 36 3.48 13.29 -3.30
N GLU A 37 2.39 13.96 -2.97
CA GLU A 37 1.54 13.55 -1.85
C GLU A 37 0.80 12.24 -2.19
N PRO A 38 0.83 11.20 -1.33
CA PRO A 38 0.06 9.97 -1.54
C PRO A 38 -1.43 10.19 -1.81
N THR A 39 -2.02 11.23 -1.21
CA THR A 39 -3.43 11.58 -1.36
C THR A 39 -3.77 12.19 -2.72
N SER A 40 -2.78 12.59 -3.51
CA SER A 40 -2.96 13.08 -4.89
C SER A 40 -3.32 11.98 -5.89
N PHE A 41 -3.08 10.71 -5.54
CA PHE A 41 -3.43 9.57 -6.37
C PHE A 41 -4.92 9.20 -6.25
N PRO A 42 -5.51 8.56 -7.30
CA PRO A 42 -6.86 8.02 -7.22
C PRO A 42 -7.06 7.06 -6.04
N MET A 43 -8.29 6.98 -5.53
CA MET A 43 -8.62 6.08 -4.43
C MET A 43 -8.53 4.63 -4.86
N PHE A 44 -7.97 3.79 -3.99
CA PHE A 44 -7.87 2.35 -4.21
C PHE A 44 -9.19 1.69 -3.83
N SER A 45 -9.91 1.13 -4.80
CA SER A 45 -11.18 0.42 -4.57
C SER A 45 -11.01 -0.96 -3.95
N ASP A 46 -9.82 -1.54 -4.05
CA ASP A 46 -9.52 -2.90 -3.60
C ASP A 46 -9.47 -2.99 -2.06
N TRP A 47 -9.24 -1.87 -1.37
CA TRP A 47 -9.04 -1.79 0.07
C TRP A 47 -10.18 -1.04 0.75
N GLN A 48 -10.64 -1.55 1.88
CA GLN A 48 -11.63 -0.83 2.72
C GLN A 48 -10.99 0.33 3.47
N THR A 49 -9.72 0.18 3.81
CA THR A 49 -8.92 1.24 4.42
C THR A 49 -8.28 2.08 3.32
N ASP A 50 -8.25 3.40 3.50
CA ASP A 50 -7.56 4.29 2.58
C ASP A 50 -6.05 4.20 2.81
N ILE A 51 -5.37 3.39 2.00
CA ILE A 51 -3.92 3.20 2.07
C ILE A 51 -3.13 4.48 1.76
N ARG A 52 -3.76 5.48 1.12
CA ARG A 52 -3.13 6.79 0.86
C ARG A 52 -2.96 7.58 2.15
N MET A 53 -3.96 7.51 3.03
CA MET A 53 -3.89 8.12 4.36
C MET A 53 -2.83 7.43 5.21
N ILE A 54 -2.77 6.09 5.20
CA ILE A 54 -1.71 5.35 5.91
C ILE A 54 -0.32 5.77 5.40
N ALA A 55 -0.13 5.85 4.08
CA ALA A 55 1.14 6.29 3.52
C ALA A 55 1.49 7.73 3.93
N GLN A 56 0.49 8.64 3.97
CA GLN A 56 0.66 10.00 4.45
C GLN A 56 1.09 10.03 5.92
N ASP A 57 0.36 9.32 6.80
CA ASP A 57 0.64 9.27 8.23
C ASP A 57 2.07 8.80 8.51
N ILE A 58 2.56 7.79 7.78
CA ILE A 58 3.95 7.30 7.88
C ILE A 58 4.97 8.36 7.47
N ILE A 59 4.70 9.12 6.40
CA ILE A 59 5.59 10.20 5.94
C ILE A 59 5.62 11.32 7.00
N ASP A 60 4.45 11.70 7.51
CA ASP A 60 4.29 12.77 8.49
C ASP A 60 4.95 12.41 9.83
N GLU A 61 4.87 11.15 10.28
CA GLU A 61 5.59 10.64 11.46
C GLU A 61 7.11 10.62 11.29
N GLY A 62 7.60 10.49 10.05
CA GLY A 62 9.02 10.43 9.73
C GLY A 62 9.72 11.79 9.62
N ASN A 63 8.97 12.89 9.65
CA ASN A 63 9.44 14.28 9.53
C ASN A 63 9.54 14.97 10.89
#